data_AF-A0A0Q5MMC1-F1
#
_entry.id   AF-A0A0Q5MMC1-F1
#
_cell.length_a   1.000
_cell.length_b   1.000
_cell.length_c   1.000
_cell.angle_alpha   90.00
_cell.angle_beta   90.00
_cell.angle_gamma   90.00
#
_symmetry.space_group_name_H-M   'P 1'
#
loop_
_entity.id
_entity.type
_entity.pdbx_description
1 polymer ?
#
loop_
_entity_poly.entity_id
_entity_poly.type
_entity_poly.pdbx_seq_one_letter_code
_entity_poly.pdbx_strand_id
1 'polypeptide(L)'
;MKKRDRDVREPESGTLARRALLGTAAAGAVAAVATSRPQAAEAAEAATTVSVAELPEGARTRAIVTTEAEKTKQFGTYAQSEMVVNVRDLYLASDGTVAFPGTTSAVPNYTRAMARALAVAGATGSLATIGFPSGSFVMEPFVVNRPIRIVSFGSDTSNHGTATVGPPASTAANAAKVYGGTQIWRAGSSTAPLMTVNAAGVSIEGISFNGSGRAGGGILVKYGFELRMFQVRVINALGVGLQIDRANNALFHHVMIDRCGVAGQSSSVVINSADLEGESAPYARTNTLDIMGLTIEQNRHTALEIGVDASRNVAARDQAPEYLRITDLHIESASASSEKEFLPNVPVVAIGVVTSLTFVDPFIYGGPAPLIRQEEPTTRPNRSEGVTVIGGTLRGQYPADGVSKTLVELVRGNYFKMLGVRLLQYGPNDSPVVIQQGFRDSALVDSTTELPTRLGVPPIADRRGVLVSPSLQSIHGKLRAMDHIIAAQPSGVVVRPAGANVTDRIAVNGANDSRGKIIFVTSGSPAAGMQLKIWLSRRYTTGLPVAIMAATDERSAAARPYLIVRDDASSTWIEVYFALAPPANATMGINYIVMG
;
A
#
# COMPACT_ATOMS: atom_id res chain seq x y z
N MET A 1 73.58 -39.69 26.25
CA MET A 1 73.97 -40.81 27.13
C MET A 1 72.79 -41.11 28.05
N LYS A 2 72.23 -42.34 28.00
CA LYS A 2 71.10 -42.93 28.79
C LYS A 2 69.71 -42.25 28.58
N LYS A 3 68.69 -42.80 27.91
CA LYS A 3 68.04 -44.14 27.81
C LYS A 3 67.39 -44.63 29.12
N ARG A 4 66.05 -44.83 29.03
CA ARG A 4 65.21 -45.86 29.70
C ARG A 4 64.90 -45.63 31.20
N ASP A 5 63.77 -45.99 31.80
CA ASP A 5 62.69 -46.93 31.44
C ASP A 5 61.52 -46.82 32.49
N ARG A 6 60.35 -47.36 32.12
CA ARG A 6 59.32 -48.07 32.94
C ARG A 6 58.20 -47.33 33.71
N ASP A 7 57.00 -47.41 33.13
CA ASP A 7 55.81 -48.18 33.57
C ASP A 7 55.64 -48.54 35.05
N VAL A 8 54.46 -48.21 35.63
CA VAL A 8 53.55 -49.13 36.37
C VAL A 8 52.08 -48.61 36.33
N ARG A 9 51.22 -49.49 35.79
CA ARG A 9 49.77 -49.80 35.94
C ARG A 9 48.89 -49.15 37.03
N GLU A 10 47.69 -48.70 36.58
CA GLU A 10 46.26 -48.92 37.04
C GLU A 10 45.93 -49.22 38.53
N PRO A 11 44.77 -48.77 39.11
CA PRO A 11 43.42 -49.11 38.60
C PRO A 11 42.23 -48.13 38.89
N GLU A 12 41.11 -48.44 38.21
CA GLU A 12 39.70 -48.40 38.64
C GLU A 12 39.09 -47.16 39.35
N SER A 13 38.10 -46.55 38.69
CA SER A 13 36.69 -46.45 39.15
C SER A 13 35.98 -45.23 38.53
N GLY A 14 35.58 -45.37 37.27
CA GLY A 14 34.70 -44.41 36.59
C GLY A 14 33.27 -44.92 36.63
N THR A 15 32.44 -44.36 37.51
CA THR A 15 30.98 -44.57 37.49
C THR A 15 30.28 -43.21 37.57
N LEU A 16 29.57 -42.91 36.48
CA LEU A 16 28.30 -42.14 36.40
C LEU A 16 28.44 -40.62 36.66
N ALA A 17 27.88 -39.71 35.86
CA ALA A 17 26.67 -39.78 35.06
C ALA A 17 26.57 -38.60 34.05
N ARG A 18 25.88 -38.85 32.92
CA ARG A 18 25.08 -37.88 32.11
C ARG A 18 25.85 -36.65 31.55
N ARG A 19 26.10 -36.51 30.25
CA ARG A 19 25.20 -36.65 29.09
C ARG A 19 26.03 -36.98 27.83
N ALA A 20 25.86 -38.21 27.31
CA ALA A 20 26.02 -38.50 25.89
C ALA A 20 24.87 -37.77 25.14
N LEU A 21 25.20 -36.97 24.14
CA LEU A 21 25.20 -37.37 22.73
C LEU A 21 23.78 -37.65 22.23
N LEU A 22 23.28 -36.76 21.37
CA LEU A 22 22.45 -37.09 20.22
C LEU A 22 22.32 -35.81 19.38
N GLY A 23 23.25 -35.67 18.41
CA GLY A 23 22.86 -35.15 17.11
C GLY A 23 21.87 -36.11 16.47
N THR A 24 21.10 -35.60 15.50
CA THR A 24 19.93 -36.21 14.83
C THR A 24 18.60 -36.00 15.56
N ALA A 25 17.87 -34.95 15.12
CA ALA A 25 16.41 -34.85 14.98
C ALA A 25 15.94 -33.39 15.15
N ALA A 26 16.14 -32.57 14.13
CA ALA A 26 15.30 -31.40 13.86
C ALA A 26 15.00 -31.31 12.36
N ALA A 27 14.74 -32.48 11.77
CA ALA A 27 13.97 -32.64 10.54
C ALA A 27 12.66 -33.30 10.99
N GLY A 28 11.60 -32.50 11.14
CA GLY A 28 10.31 -32.99 11.62
C GLY A 28 9.41 -31.83 12.02
N ALA A 29 8.38 -31.59 11.20
CA ALA A 29 7.34 -30.57 11.35
C ALA A 29 7.71 -29.12 10.99
N VAL A 30 8.46 -28.91 9.90
CA VAL A 30 7.97 -27.91 8.93
C VAL A 30 6.79 -28.61 8.28
N ALA A 31 5.59 -28.36 8.81
CA ALA A 31 4.39 -28.74 8.11
C ALA A 31 4.54 -28.13 6.71
N ALA A 32 4.56 -29.00 5.71
CA ALA A 32 4.33 -28.61 4.34
C ALA A 32 2.97 -27.91 4.31
N VAL A 33 2.96 -26.60 4.59
CA VAL A 33 2.03 -25.68 3.98
C VAL A 33 2.49 -25.61 2.53
N ALA A 34 2.25 -26.71 1.81
CA ALA A 34 1.96 -26.61 0.41
C ALA A 34 0.89 -25.51 0.35
N THR A 35 1.26 -24.40 -0.25
CA THR A 35 0.33 -23.47 -0.87
C THR A 35 -0.49 -24.30 -1.85
N SER A 36 -1.52 -24.99 -1.33
CA SER A 36 -2.53 -25.63 -2.14
C SER A 36 -3.26 -24.50 -2.84
N ARG A 37 -2.75 -24.19 -4.05
CA ARG A 37 -3.44 -23.44 -5.09
C ARG A 37 -4.89 -23.95 -5.16
N PRO A 38 -5.87 -23.11 -5.48
CA PRO A 38 -7.26 -23.43 -5.22
C PRO A 38 -7.78 -24.48 -6.22
N GLN A 39 -7.53 -25.76 -5.94
CA GLN A 39 -8.43 -26.86 -6.35
C GLN A 39 -9.87 -26.59 -5.88
N ALA A 40 -10.04 -25.71 -4.88
CA ALA A 40 -11.31 -25.20 -4.43
C ALA A 40 -12.06 -24.32 -5.47
N ALA A 41 -11.37 -23.69 -6.43
CA ALA A 41 -12.02 -22.91 -7.50
C ALA A 41 -12.70 -23.84 -8.53
N GLU A 42 -12.04 -24.95 -8.91
CA GLU A 42 -12.64 -26.00 -9.75
C GLU A 42 -13.81 -26.70 -9.03
N ALA A 43 -13.69 -26.93 -7.71
CA ALA A 43 -14.78 -27.49 -6.92
C ALA A 43 -15.99 -26.55 -6.79
N ALA A 44 -15.77 -25.23 -6.70
CA ALA A 44 -16.84 -24.23 -6.72
C ALA A 44 -17.49 -24.12 -8.11
N GLU A 45 -16.71 -24.25 -9.19
CA GLU A 45 -17.22 -24.28 -10.55
C GLU A 45 -18.12 -25.51 -10.81
N ALA A 46 -17.74 -26.68 -10.30
CA ALA A 46 -18.54 -27.90 -10.38
C ALA A 46 -19.87 -27.84 -9.57
N ALA A 47 -19.95 -26.99 -8.55
CA ALA A 47 -21.17 -26.81 -7.75
C ALA A 47 -22.23 -25.91 -8.42
N THR A 48 -21.93 -25.30 -9.57
CA THR A 48 -22.74 -24.21 -10.16
C THR A 48 -23.41 -24.55 -11.49
N THR A 49 -23.56 -25.83 -11.87
CA THR A 49 -24.38 -26.20 -13.04
C THR A 49 -25.84 -26.42 -12.63
N VAL A 50 -26.59 -25.34 -12.46
CA VAL A 50 -28.06 -25.38 -12.45
C VAL A 50 -28.55 -24.89 -13.80
N SER A 51 -29.28 -25.75 -14.53
CA SER A 51 -29.79 -25.38 -15.85
C SER A 51 -30.99 -24.42 -15.70
N VAL A 52 -31.00 -23.33 -16.48
CA VAL A 52 -32.17 -22.43 -16.57
C VAL A 52 -33.43 -23.22 -17.00
N ALA A 53 -33.25 -24.32 -17.74
CA ALA A 53 -34.31 -25.22 -18.17
C ALA A 53 -34.97 -26.02 -17.04
N GLU A 54 -34.47 -25.95 -15.80
CA GLU A 54 -35.05 -26.63 -14.62
C GLU A 54 -35.91 -25.69 -13.76
N LEU A 55 -35.96 -24.39 -14.07
CA LEU A 55 -36.81 -23.46 -13.33
C LEU A 55 -38.29 -23.64 -13.70
N PRO A 56 -39.24 -23.64 -12.74
CA PRO A 56 -40.66 -23.55 -13.04
C PRO A 56 -40.95 -22.32 -13.91
N GLU A 57 -41.88 -22.43 -14.86
CA GLU A 57 -42.20 -21.35 -15.82
C GLU A 57 -42.50 -20.02 -15.11
N GLY A 58 -43.28 -20.06 -14.03
CA GLY A 58 -43.58 -18.87 -13.21
C GLY A 58 -42.36 -18.24 -12.52
N ALA A 59 -41.32 -19.02 -12.21
CA ALA A 59 -40.07 -18.49 -11.64
C ALA A 59 -39.17 -17.85 -12.72
N ARG A 60 -39.17 -18.40 -13.95
CA ARG A 60 -38.44 -17.79 -15.07
C ARG A 60 -38.99 -16.43 -15.44
N THR A 61 -40.31 -16.32 -15.53
CA THR A 61 -40.99 -15.07 -15.91
C THR A 61 -40.85 -13.98 -14.84
N ARG A 62 -40.81 -14.34 -13.55
CA ARG A 62 -40.60 -13.38 -12.45
C ARG A 62 -39.15 -12.96 -12.26
N ALA A 63 -38.21 -13.87 -12.50
CA ALA A 63 -36.78 -13.59 -12.31
C ALA A 63 -36.21 -12.60 -13.33
N ILE A 64 -36.86 -12.44 -14.48
CA ILE A 64 -36.49 -11.44 -15.48
C ILE A 64 -37.47 -10.26 -15.34
N VAL A 65 -37.06 -9.23 -14.60
CA VAL A 65 -37.86 -8.00 -14.53
C VAL A 65 -37.65 -7.25 -15.84
N THR A 66 -38.55 -7.47 -16.80
CA THR A 66 -38.44 -6.92 -18.16
C THR A 66 -39.07 -5.53 -18.30
N THR A 67 -39.99 -5.12 -17.43
CA THR A 67 -40.69 -3.84 -17.57
C THR A 67 -40.05 -2.73 -16.74
N GLU A 68 -39.85 -1.56 -17.36
CA GLU A 68 -39.26 -0.37 -16.72
C GLU A 68 -40.04 0.09 -15.47
N ALA A 69 -41.36 -0.10 -15.47
CA ALA A 69 -42.22 0.24 -14.33
C ALA A 69 -41.97 -0.67 -13.13
N GLU A 70 -41.75 -1.97 -13.35
CA GLU A 70 -41.44 -2.92 -12.28
C GLU A 70 -40.01 -2.74 -11.78
N LYS A 71 -39.05 -2.46 -12.68
CA LYS A 71 -37.68 -2.11 -12.30
C LYS A 71 -37.64 -0.85 -11.45
N THR A 72 -38.35 0.20 -11.86
CA THR A 72 -38.39 1.47 -11.11
C THR A 72 -39.06 1.31 -9.75
N LYS A 73 -40.13 0.52 -9.69
CA LYS A 73 -40.86 0.25 -8.44
C LYS A 73 -40.08 -0.62 -7.47
N GLN A 74 -39.30 -1.58 -7.94
CA GLN A 74 -38.50 -2.47 -7.08
C GLN A 74 -37.10 -1.93 -6.79
N PHE A 75 -36.51 -1.15 -7.69
CA PHE A 75 -35.06 -0.87 -7.68
C PHE A 75 -34.69 0.62 -7.85
N GLY A 76 -35.59 1.51 -8.29
CA GLY A 76 -35.29 2.92 -8.58
C GLY A 76 -34.87 3.17 -10.04
N THR A 77 -34.30 4.34 -10.35
CA THR A 77 -33.98 4.74 -11.74
C THR A 77 -32.74 4.02 -12.28
N TYR A 78 -32.91 3.08 -13.21
CA TYR A 78 -31.82 2.40 -13.95
C TYR A 78 -31.81 2.81 -15.43
N ALA A 79 -30.71 2.53 -16.14
CA ALA A 79 -30.64 2.72 -17.58
C ALA A 79 -31.63 1.79 -18.30
N GLN A 80 -32.38 2.33 -19.27
CA GLN A 80 -33.59 1.76 -19.89
C GLN A 80 -33.42 0.41 -20.63
N SER A 81 -32.23 -0.20 -20.63
CA SER A 81 -31.92 -1.42 -21.39
C SER A 81 -31.27 -2.55 -20.59
N GLU A 82 -31.08 -2.39 -19.28
CA GLU A 82 -30.39 -3.38 -18.46
C GLU A 82 -31.35 -4.47 -17.95
N MET A 83 -31.01 -5.75 -18.16
CA MET A 83 -31.76 -6.86 -17.54
C MET A 83 -31.42 -6.93 -16.05
N VAL A 84 -32.44 -6.97 -15.19
CA VAL A 84 -32.26 -7.12 -13.74
C VAL A 84 -32.80 -8.47 -13.29
N VAL A 85 -31.95 -9.25 -12.61
CA VAL A 85 -32.25 -10.55 -12.04
C VAL A 85 -32.17 -10.45 -10.52
N ASN A 86 -33.31 -10.50 -9.86
CA ASN A 86 -33.36 -10.43 -8.40
C ASN A 86 -33.12 -11.82 -7.79
N VAL A 87 -32.09 -11.94 -6.94
CA VAL A 87 -31.75 -13.22 -6.29
C VAL A 87 -32.89 -13.74 -5.42
N ARG A 88 -33.70 -12.84 -4.85
CA ARG A 88 -34.89 -13.20 -4.07
C ARG A 88 -35.94 -13.95 -4.89
N ASP A 89 -36.15 -13.56 -6.14
CA ASP A 89 -37.18 -14.14 -7.00
C ASP A 89 -36.79 -15.53 -7.52
N LEU A 90 -35.51 -15.88 -7.40
CA LEU A 90 -34.95 -17.18 -7.72
C LEU A 90 -34.83 -18.13 -6.52
N TYR A 91 -35.23 -17.67 -5.33
CA TYR A 91 -35.36 -18.49 -4.15
C TYR A 91 -36.58 -19.42 -4.31
N LEU A 92 -36.33 -20.73 -4.23
CA LEU A 92 -37.38 -21.73 -4.15
C LEU A 92 -37.31 -22.39 -2.77
N ALA A 93 -38.44 -22.39 -2.06
CA ALA A 93 -38.62 -23.18 -0.86
C ALA A 93 -38.60 -24.69 -1.23
N SER A 94 -38.48 -25.55 -0.20
CA SER A 94 -38.38 -27.00 -0.39
C SER A 94 -39.59 -27.64 -1.09
N ASP A 95 -40.74 -26.97 -1.07
CA ASP A 95 -41.97 -27.36 -1.76
C ASP A 95 -42.06 -26.80 -3.19
N GLY A 96 -41.00 -26.15 -3.68
CA GLY A 96 -40.94 -25.53 -5.01
C GLY A 96 -41.66 -24.18 -5.11
N THR A 97 -42.22 -23.65 -4.02
CA THR A 97 -42.85 -22.34 -4.02
C THR A 97 -41.82 -21.22 -3.88
N VAL A 98 -42.09 -20.06 -4.47
CA VAL A 98 -41.30 -18.83 -4.23
C VAL A 98 -41.80 -18.22 -2.93
N ALA A 99 -41.25 -18.65 -1.80
CA ALA A 99 -41.53 -18.09 -0.49
C ALA A 99 -40.21 -17.64 0.14
N PHE A 100 -40.05 -16.33 0.36
CA PHE A 100 -38.89 -15.78 1.06
C PHE A 100 -39.07 -16.06 2.56
N PRO A 101 -38.30 -16.96 3.18
CA PRO A 101 -38.35 -17.12 4.61
C PRO A 101 -37.76 -15.86 5.24
N GLY A 102 -38.29 -15.44 6.38
CA GLY A 102 -37.56 -14.53 7.27
C GLY A 102 -36.15 -15.06 7.52
N THR A 103 -35.27 -14.17 8.00
CA THR A 103 -33.79 -14.22 8.08
C THR A 103 -33.09 -15.47 8.66
N THR A 104 -33.76 -16.61 8.87
CA THR A 104 -33.31 -17.68 9.77
C THR A 104 -33.40 -19.12 9.28
N SER A 105 -33.74 -19.48 8.03
CA SER A 105 -33.73 -20.92 7.69
C SER A 105 -33.42 -21.33 6.25
N ALA A 106 -32.47 -22.27 6.15
CA ALA A 106 -31.98 -23.06 5.00
C ALA A 106 -30.91 -22.43 4.07
N VAL A 107 -29.64 -22.64 4.45
CA VAL A 107 -28.40 -22.43 3.66
C VAL A 107 -28.46 -22.93 2.19
N PRO A 108 -29.02 -24.11 1.85
CA PRO A 108 -28.94 -24.64 0.48
C PRO A 108 -29.68 -23.78 -0.57
N ASN A 109 -30.65 -22.98 -0.16
CA ASN A 109 -31.57 -22.34 -1.09
C ASN A 109 -31.02 -21.02 -1.67
N TYR A 110 -30.25 -20.23 -0.91
CA TYR A 110 -29.61 -19.01 -1.44
C TYR A 110 -28.42 -19.31 -2.36
N THR A 111 -27.63 -20.35 -2.06
CA THR A 111 -26.58 -20.83 -2.97
C THR A 111 -27.16 -21.19 -4.34
N ARG A 112 -28.27 -21.95 -4.36
CA ARG A 112 -28.95 -22.32 -5.61
C ARG A 112 -29.57 -21.10 -6.31
N ALA A 113 -30.17 -20.18 -5.56
CA ALA A 113 -30.74 -18.95 -6.12
C ALA A 113 -29.65 -18.09 -6.82
N MET A 114 -28.48 -17.96 -6.20
CA MET A 114 -27.35 -17.24 -6.80
C MET A 114 -26.81 -17.96 -8.03
N ALA A 115 -26.65 -19.28 -7.99
CA ALA A 115 -26.25 -20.07 -9.15
C ALA A 115 -27.22 -19.89 -10.33
N ARG A 116 -28.53 -19.88 -10.07
CA ARG A 116 -29.56 -19.59 -11.08
C ARG A 116 -29.46 -18.16 -11.60
N ALA A 117 -29.20 -17.18 -10.74
CA ALA A 117 -29.08 -15.79 -11.15
C ALA A 117 -27.90 -15.62 -12.12
N LEU A 118 -26.76 -16.25 -11.81
CA LEU A 118 -25.58 -16.29 -12.68
C LEU A 118 -25.87 -17.01 -14.00
N ALA A 119 -26.64 -18.10 -13.98
CA ALA A 119 -27.03 -18.83 -15.19
C ALA A 119 -27.97 -18.00 -16.09
N VAL A 120 -28.97 -17.34 -15.51
CA VAL A 120 -29.91 -16.46 -16.23
C VAL A 120 -29.18 -15.25 -16.82
N ALA A 121 -28.37 -14.55 -16.01
CA ALA A 121 -27.49 -13.48 -16.48
C ALA A 121 -26.66 -13.96 -17.67
N GLY A 122 -26.16 -15.19 -17.56
CA GLY A 122 -25.35 -15.81 -18.58
C GLY A 122 -26.03 -16.19 -19.89
N ALA A 123 -27.32 -16.53 -19.87
CA ALA A 123 -28.06 -16.95 -21.06
C ALA A 123 -28.43 -15.76 -21.97
N THR A 124 -28.40 -14.54 -21.47
CA THR A 124 -28.91 -13.37 -22.20
C THR A 124 -27.96 -12.74 -23.20
N GLY A 125 -26.66 -13.06 -23.15
CA GLY A 125 -25.66 -12.50 -24.07
C GLY A 125 -25.40 -10.99 -23.93
N SER A 126 -26.18 -10.27 -23.13
CA SER A 126 -26.04 -8.85 -22.79
C SER A 126 -25.53 -8.63 -21.37
N LEU A 127 -25.11 -7.40 -21.04
CA LEU A 127 -24.82 -7.00 -19.66
C LEU A 127 -26.07 -7.20 -18.79
N ALA A 128 -25.92 -7.98 -17.72
CA ALA A 128 -26.97 -8.31 -16.78
C ALA A 128 -26.62 -7.80 -15.39
N THR A 129 -27.61 -7.25 -14.70
CA THR A 129 -27.53 -6.90 -13.28
C THR A 129 -28.14 -8.02 -12.43
N ILE A 130 -27.37 -8.55 -11.50
CA ILE A 130 -27.86 -9.38 -10.39
C ILE A 130 -28.10 -8.48 -9.19
N GLY A 131 -29.33 -8.51 -8.72
CA GLY A 131 -29.83 -7.63 -7.70
C GLY A 131 -30.09 -8.33 -6.38
N PHE A 132 -29.64 -7.73 -5.28
CA PHE A 132 -29.94 -8.18 -3.93
C PHE A 132 -30.80 -7.14 -3.20
N PRO A 133 -31.97 -7.51 -2.66
CA PRO A 133 -32.68 -6.63 -1.72
C PRO A 133 -31.92 -6.56 -0.38
N SER A 134 -32.28 -5.59 0.48
CA SER A 134 -31.80 -5.57 1.87
C SER A 134 -32.07 -6.90 2.55
N GLY A 135 -31.09 -7.39 3.31
CA GLY A 135 -31.23 -8.64 4.06
C GLY A 135 -29.94 -9.44 4.14
N SER A 136 -30.02 -10.55 4.88
CA SER A 136 -28.91 -11.48 5.09
C SER A 136 -29.11 -12.76 4.28
N PHE A 137 -28.16 -13.04 3.40
CA PHE A 137 -28.17 -14.18 2.49
C PHE A 137 -27.03 -15.13 2.87
N VAL A 138 -27.36 -16.26 3.50
CA VAL A 138 -26.35 -17.27 3.85
C VAL A 138 -26.14 -18.20 2.66
N MET A 139 -24.96 -18.17 2.04
CA MET A 139 -24.66 -18.97 0.86
C MET A 139 -23.23 -19.51 0.86
N GLU A 140 -23.02 -20.58 0.10
CA GLU A 140 -21.69 -21.13 -0.18
C GLU A 140 -20.93 -20.21 -1.14
N PRO A 141 -19.59 -20.32 -1.20
CA PRO A 141 -18.76 -19.65 -2.20
C PRO A 141 -19.29 -19.75 -3.64
N PHE A 142 -19.17 -18.65 -4.39
CA PHE A 142 -19.57 -18.60 -5.80
C PHE A 142 -18.54 -17.87 -6.67
N VAL A 143 -18.59 -18.13 -7.98
CA VAL A 143 -17.65 -17.60 -8.97
C VAL A 143 -18.38 -16.79 -10.03
N VAL A 144 -17.84 -15.63 -10.38
CA VAL A 144 -18.29 -14.77 -11.47
C VAL A 144 -17.33 -14.89 -12.64
N ASN A 145 -17.72 -15.67 -13.64
CA ASN A 145 -16.92 -15.98 -14.83
C ASN A 145 -17.36 -15.19 -16.09
N ARG A 146 -18.17 -14.13 -15.95
CA ARG A 146 -18.61 -13.31 -17.08
C ARG A 146 -18.89 -11.85 -16.67
N PRO A 147 -18.96 -10.90 -17.61
CA PRO A 147 -19.33 -9.52 -17.33
C PRO A 147 -20.75 -9.43 -16.77
N ILE A 148 -20.87 -9.02 -15.51
CA ILE A 148 -22.15 -8.78 -14.82
C ILE A 148 -21.98 -7.66 -13.81
N ARG A 149 -23.09 -7.02 -13.48
CA ARG A 149 -23.17 -6.08 -12.35
C ARG A 149 -23.88 -6.77 -11.19
N ILE A 150 -23.34 -6.66 -9.98
CA ILE A 150 -23.96 -7.19 -8.76
C ILE A 150 -24.18 -6.04 -7.80
N VAL A 151 -25.44 -5.74 -7.48
CA VAL A 151 -25.81 -4.54 -6.72
C VAL A 151 -26.71 -4.90 -5.54
N SER A 152 -26.52 -4.19 -4.44
CA SER A 152 -27.52 -4.05 -3.38
C SER A 152 -28.57 -3.02 -3.77
N PHE A 153 -29.84 -3.34 -3.53
CA PHE A 153 -30.97 -2.41 -3.62
C PHE A 153 -31.37 -1.84 -2.25
N GLY A 154 -30.66 -2.27 -1.20
CA GLY A 154 -30.95 -1.84 0.16
C GLY A 154 -30.41 -0.45 0.46
N SER A 155 -31.19 0.37 1.15
CA SER A 155 -30.68 1.61 1.75
C SER A 155 -29.68 1.29 2.86
N ASP A 156 -28.40 1.61 2.65
CA ASP A 156 -27.39 1.57 3.70
C ASP A 156 -27.70 2.61 4.79
N THR A 157 -27.63 2.23 6.06
CA THR A 157 -27.86 3.18 7.17
C THR A 157 -26.83 3.14 8.29
N SER A 158 -25.86 2.21 8.35
CA SER A 158 -24.80 2.31 9.36
C SER A 158 -23.55 1.46 9.11
N ASN A 159 -22.37 2.12 9.15
CA ASN A 159 -21.05 1.49 9.25
C ASN A 159 -20.79 0.86 10.63
N HIS A 160 -21.55 1.27 11.65
CA HIS A 160 -21.50 0.73 13.00
C HIS A 160 -22.65 -0.26 13.17
N GLY A 161 -22.37 -1.54 13.01
CA GLY A 161 -23.38 -2.57 13.19
C GLY A 161 -23.92 -2.54 14.61
N THR A 162 -25.24 -2.62 14.74
CA THR A 162 -25.90 -2.66 16.04
C THR A 162 -25.61 -3.99 16.71
N ALA A 163 -25.30 -3.96 18.00
CA ALA A 163 -25.15 -5.19 18.75
C ALA A 163 -26.48 -5.94 18.78
N THR A 164 -26.42 -7.23 18.42
CA THR A 164 -27.39 -8.32 18.60
C THR A 164 -28.36 -8.63 17.44
N VAL A 165 -28.47 -9.95 17.18
CA VAL A 165 -29.34 -10.73 16.27
C VAL A 165 -28.80 -11.02 14.85
N GLY A 166 -27.57 -11.53 14.76
CA GLY A 166 -27.12 -12.35 13.62
C GLY A 166 -27.65 -13.80 13.73
N PRO A 167 -27.65 -14.59 12.64
CA PRO A 167 -28.13 -15.97 12.65
C PRO A 167 -27.41 -16.81 13.75
N PRO A 168 -28.13 -17.69 14.46
CA PRO A 168 -27.65 -18.32 15.68
C PRO A 168 -26.71 -19.49 15.36
N ALA A 169 -25.42 -19.24 15.10
CA ALA A 169 -24.43 -20.33 15.02
C ALA A 169 -22.96 -19.85 15.05
N SER A 170 -22.52 -19.22 16.14
CA SER A 170 -21.16 -19.44 16.67
C SER A 170 -21.08 -18.90 18.09
N THR A 171 -20.33 -19.60 18.93
CA THR A 171 -20.02 -19.31 20.33
C THR A 171 -20.05 -17.82 20.73
N ALA A 172 -20.60 -17.54 21.93
CA ALA A 172 -20.95 -16.22 22.48
C ALA A 172 -19.85 -15.13 22.48
N ALA A 173 -18.61 -15.43 22.06
CA ALA A 173 -17.53 -14.46 21.89
C ALA A 173 -17.56 -13.73 20.52
N ASN A 174 -18.36 -14.20 19.56
CA ASN A 174 -18.49 -13.61 18.22
C ASN A 174 -19.95 -13.22 17.94
N ALA A 175 -20.54 -12.36 18.77
CA ALA A 175 -21.82 -11.73 18.43
C ALA A 175 -21.62 -10.89 17.15
N ALA A 176 -21.93 -11.49 16.00
CA ALA A 176 -21.73 -10.86 14.72
C ALA A 176 -22.60 -9.61 14.63
N LYS A 177 -21.95 -8.45 14.53
CA LYS A 177 -22.63 -7.19 14.23
C LYS A 177 -23.40 -7.34 12.92
N VAL A 178 -24.69 -7.02 12.94
CA VAL A 178 -25.51 -6.93 11.72
C VAL A 178 -25.41 -5.49 11.23
N TYR A 179 -25.00 -5.32 9.99
CA TYR A 179 -24.91 -4.03 9.31
C TYR A 179 -26.23 -3.70 8.59
N GLY A 180 -26.40 -2.46 8.15
CA GLY A 180 -27.48 -2.14 7.20
C GLY A 180 -27.29 -2.84 5.85
N GLY A 181 -28.27 -2.72 4.95
CA GLY A 181 -28.12 -3.13 3.55
C GLY A 181 -28.16 -4.64 3.28
N THR A 182 -27.52 -5.04 2.17
CA THR A 182 -27.37 -6.45 1.75
C THR A 182 -26.12 -7.05 2.37
N GLN A 183 -26.29 -8.21 3.01
CA GLN A 183 -25.18 -9.00 3.55
C GLN A 183 -25.17 -10.41 3.00
N ILE A 184 -24.04 -10.85 2.48
CA ILE A 184 -23.79 -12.22 2.08
C ILE A 184 -22.94 -12.89 3.17
N TRP A 185 -23.51 -13.90 3.83
CA TRP A 185 -22.86 -14.63 4.91
C TRP A 185 -22.32 -15.96 4.39
N ARG A 186 -21.09 -16.29 4.78
CA ARG A 186 -20.50 -17.60 4.47
C ARG A 186 -21.28 -18.72 5.11
N ALA A 187 -21.73 -19.65 4.28
CA ALA A 187 -22.20 -20.97 4.65
C ALA A 187 -21.05 -21.96 4.91
N GLY A 188 -21.35 -23.03 5.67
CA GLY A 188 -20.47 -24.19 5.74
C GLY A 188 -19.06 -23.94 6.29
N SER A 189 -18.18 -24.93 6.14
CA SER A 189 -16.77 -24.87 6.53
C SER A 189 -15.81 -24.71 5.35
N SER A 190 -16.33 -24.29 4.18
CA SER A 190 -15.52 -24.11 2.98
C SER A 190 -14.42 -23.09 3.23
N THR A 191 -13.21 -23.37 2.78
CA THR A 191 -12.03 -22.48 2.84
C THR A 191 -11.89 -21.62 1.58
N ALA A 192 -12.73 -21.82 0.56
CA ALA A 192 -12.69 -21.04 -0.68
C ALA A 192 -13.11 -19.58 -0.41
N PRO A 193 -12.64 -18.59 -1.19
CA PRO A 193 -13.13 -17.21 -1.10
C PRO A 193 -14.65 -17.14 -1.27
N LEU A 194 -15.36 -16.32 -0.48
CA LEU A 194 -16.83 -16.22 -0.53
C LEU A 194 -17.32 -15.77 -1.92
N MET A 195 -16.55 -14.91 -2.57
CA MET A 195 -16.74 -14.56 -3.97
C MET A 195 -15.42 -14.64 -4.73
N THR A 196 -15.43 -15.24 -5.91
CA THR A 196 -14.32 -15.17 -6.86
C THR A 196 -14.74 -14.42 -8.12
N VAL A 197 -14.03 -13.34 -8.46
CA VAL A 197 -14.17 -12.62 -9.73
C VAL A 197 -13.13 -13.16 -10.71
N ASN A 198 -13.59 -13.68 -11.83
CA ASN A 198 -12.76 -14.26 -12.87
C ASN A 198 -13.30 -13.89 -14.25
N ALA A 199 -13.51 -12.58 -14.46
CA ALA A 199 -14.07 -12.03 -15.69
C ALA A 199 -13.74 -10.55 -15.85
N ALA A 200 -13.79 -10.08 -17.09
CA ALA A 200 -13.77 -8.65 -17.41
C ALA A 200 -15.15 -8.01 -17.17
N GLY A 201 -15.18 -6.68 -16.98
CA GLY A 201 -16.41 -5.88 -16.95
C GLY A 201 -17.37 -6.23 -15.81
N VAL A 202 -16.86 -6.73 -14.68
CA VAL A 202 -17.67 -7.00 -13.48
C VAL A 202 -17.80 -5.73 -12.65
N SER A 203 -19.01 -5.45 -12.14
CA SER A 203 -19.25 -4.41 -11.13
C SER A 203 -19.85 -5.00 -9.86
N ILE A 204 -19.43 -4.54 -8.68
CA ILE A 204 -19.95 -4.95 -7.37
C ILE A 204 -20.23 -3.70 -6.54
N GLU A 205 -21.48 -3.53 -6.07
CA GLU A 205 -21.91 -2.25 -5.49
C GLU A 205 -22.78 -2.44 -4.24
N GLY A 206 -22.40 -1.83 -3.11
CA GLY A 206 -23.22 -1.74 -1.90
C GLY A 206 -23.43 -3.07 -1.15
N ILE A 207 -22.53 -4.05 -1.33
CA ILE A 207 -22.67 -5.39 -0.73
C ILE A 207 -21.65 -5.59 0.39
N SER A 208 -22.13 -6.11 1.52
CA SER A 208 -21.30 -6.59 2.63
C SER A 208 -21.10 -8.10 2.57
N PHE A 209 -19.85 -8.57 2.51
CA PHE A 209 -19.47 -9.97 2.57
C PHE A 209 -18.98 -10.32 3.99
N ASN A 210 -19.66 -11.24 4.66
CA ASN A 210 -19.34 -11.67 6.01
C ASN A 210 -18.82 -13.11 6.03
N GLY A 211 -17.54 -13.26 6.38
CA GLY A 211 -16.89 -14.56 6.53
C GLY A 211 -17.35 -15.36 7.74
N SER A 212 -18.21 -14.80 8.60
CA SER A 212 -18.79 -15.45 9.79
C SER A 212 -17.75 -15.93 10.80
N GLY A 213 -16.54 -15.37 10.80
CA GLY A 213 -15.42 -15.85 11.61
C GLY A 213 -15.00 -17.28 11.26
N ARG A 214 -15.22 -17.71 10.02
CA ARG A 214 -14.85 -19.05 9.53
C ARG A 214 -13.65 -18.96 8.59
N ALA A 215 -12.97 -20.10 8.42
CA ALA A 215 -11.84 -20.24 7.51
C ALA A 215 -12.21 -19.86 6.07
N GLY A 216 -11.27 -19.24 5.37
CA GLY A 216 -11.40 -18.85 3.96
C GLY A 216 -11.46 -17.34 3.74
N GLY A 217 -11.16 -16.92 2.52
CA GLY A 217 -11.08 -15.49 2.15
C GLY A 217 -12.44 -14.83 1.92
N GLY A 218 -12.46 -13.51 1.76
CA GLY A 218 -13.67 -12.76 1.38
C GLY A 218 -13.88 -12.75 -0.12
N ILE A 219 -13.15 -11.89 -0.81
CA ILE A 219 -13.20 -11.71 -2.26
C ILE A 219 -11.83 -12.04 -2.85
N LEU A 220 -11.82 -12.88 -3.89
CA LEU A 220 -10.65 -13.13 -4.74
C LEU A 220 -10.90 -12.58 -6.14
N VAL A 221 -10.06 -11.67 -6.60
CA VAL A 221 -10.02 -11.21 -7.99
C VAL A 221 -8.93 -11.97 -8.73
N LYS A 222 -9.32 -13.11 -9.32
CA LYS A 222 -8.44 -13.95 -10.15
C LYS A 222 -8.22 -13.32 -11.52
N TYR A 223 -9.25 -12.67 -12.07
CA TYR A 223 -9.20 -11.86 -13.29
C TYR A 223 -10.27 -10.77 -13.22
N GLY A 224 -9.86 -9.51 -13.36
CA GLY A 224 -10.73 -8.33 -13.24
C GLY A 224 -10.30 -7.18 -14.14
N PHE A 225 -10.34 -7.36 -15.46
CA PHE A 225 -10.18 -6.26 -16.42
C PHE A 225 -11.42 -5.35 -16.37
N GLU A 226 -11.23 -4.05 -16.21
CA GLU A 226 -12.30 -3.06 -16.04
C GLU A 226 -13.26 -3.35 -14.88
N LEU A 227 -12.78 -4.04 -13.85
CA LEU A 227 -13.53 -4.31 -12.63
C LEU A 227 -13.88 -2.99 -11.91
N ARG A 228 -15.12 -2.92 -11.39
CA ARG A 228 -15.61 -1.83 -10.54
C ARG A 228 -16.07 -2.38 -9.19
N MET A 229 -15.62 -1.78 -8.10
CA MET A 229 -16.13 -2.05 -6.75
C MET A 229 -16.50 -0.73 -6.08
N PHE A 230 -17.74 -0.60 -5.61
CA PHE A 230 -18.24 0.61 -4.98
C PHE A 230 -18.95 0.30 -3.67
N GLN A 231 -18.53 0.91 -2.55
CA GLN A 231 -19.16 0.70 -1.23
C GLN A 231 -19.25 -0.79 -0.85
N VAL A 232 -18.18 -1.54 -1.13
CA VAL A 232 -18.10 -2.97 -0.82
C VAL A 232 -17.42 -3.15 0.52
N ARG A 233 -17.99 -4.00 1.37
CA ARG A 233 -17.40 -4.34 2.67
C ARG A 233 -17.09 -5.83 2.74
N VAL A 234 -15.94 -6.19 3.32
CA VAL A 234 -15.62 -7.57 3.70
C VAL A 234 -15.30 -7.60 5.18
N ILE A 235 -15.96 -8.47 5.93
CA ILE A 235 -15.80 -8.59 7.38
C ILE A 235 -15.60 -10.03 7.83
N ASN A 236 -14.87 -10.20 8.93
CA ASN A 236 -14.78 -11.47 9.68
C ASN A 236 -14.37 -12.69 8.83
N ALA A 237 -13.56 -12.53 7.80
CA ALA A 237 -13.01 -13.65 7.04
C ALA A 237 -11.72 -14.15 7.72
N LEU A 238 -11.65 -15.43 8.13
CA LEU A 238 -10.39 -16.04 8.62
C LEU A 238 -9.53 -16.51 7.44
N GLY A 239 -9.13 -15.53 6.65
CA GLY A 239 -8.33 -15.62 5.44
C GLY A 239 -8.19 -14.22 4.87
N VAL A 240 -7.61 -14.10 3.67
CA VAL A 240 -7.48 -12.78 3.04
C VAL A 240 -8.88 -12.20 2.76
N GLY A 241 -9.16 -11.01 3.28
CA GLY A 241 -10.44 -10.33 3.07
C GLY A 241 -10.63 -9.94 1.61
N LEU A 242 -9.62 -9.30 1.02
CA LEU A 242 -9.58 -8.97 -0.39
C LEU A 242 -8.23 -9.37 -0.99
N GLN A 243 -8.24 -10.33 -1.90
CA GLN A 243 -7.07 -10.74 -2.67
C GLN A 243 -7.25 -10.32 -4.12
N ILE A 244 -6.28 -9.57 -4.66
CA ILE A 244 -6.22 -9.17 -6.05
C ILE A 244 -5.03 -9.87 -6.68
N ASP A 245 -5.29 -10.89 -7.48
CA ASP A 245 -4.26 -11.58 -8.25
C ASP A 245 -4.10 -10.94 -9.63
N ARG A 246 -5.19 -10.43 -10.23
CA ARG A 246 -5.18 -9.70 -11.50
C ARG A 246 -6.32 -8.68 -11.58
N ALA A 247 -6.02 -7.41 -11.50
CA ALA A 247 -6.96 -6.33 -11.82
C ALA A 247 -6.32 -5.30 -12.75
N ASN A 248 -6.95 -5.06 -13.90
CA ASN A 248 -6.41 -4.19 -14.95
C ASN A 248 -7.45 -3.13 -15.30
N ASN A 249 -7.06 -1.86 -15.37
CA ASN A 249 -7.98 -0.73 -15.58
C ASN A 249 -9.16 -0.74 -14.60
N ALA A 250 -8.91 -1.18 -13.36
CA ALA A 250 -9.93 -1.41 -12.35
C ALA A 250 -10.04 -0.20 -11.41
N LEU A 251 -11.26 0.06 -10.92
CA LEU A 251 -11.57 1.20 -10.05
C LEU A 251 -12.34 0.73 -8.82
N PHE A 252 -11.76 0.96 -7.65
CA PHE A 252 -12.32 0.55 -6.37
C PHE A 252 -12.59 1.83 -5.57
N HIS A 253 -13.79 1.96 -5.02
CA HIS A 253 -14.24 3.20 -4.39
C HIS A 253 -15.02 2.92 -3.11
N HIS A 254 -14.54 3.44 -1.97
CA HIS A 254 -15.05 3.17 -0.63
C HIS A 254 -15.15 1.67 -0.32
N VAL A 255 -14.01 0.97 -0.35
CA VAL A 255 -13.92 -0.44 0.01
C VAL A 255 -13.46 -0.58 1.46
N MET A 256 -14.18 -1.35 2.27
CA MET A 256 -13.86 -1.54 3.69
C MET A 256 -13.56 -3.01 4.00
N ILE A 257 -12.43 -3.28 4.65
CA ILE A 257 -11.98 -4.61 5.05
C ILE A 257 -11.78 -4.61 6.56
N ASP A 258 -12.54 -5.42 7.30
CA ASP A 258 -12.59 -5.34 8.76
C ASP A 258 -12.48 -6.73 9.40
N ARG A 259 -11.62 -6.87 10.40
CA ARG A 259 -11.41 -8.11 11.18
C ARG A 259 -11.08 -9.35 10.32
N CYS A 260 -10.39 -9.13 9.20
CA CYS A 260 -9.95 -10.16 8.26
C CYS A 260 -8.48 -10.56 8.49
N GLY A 261 -8.04 -11.61 7.79
CA GLY A 261 -6.71 -12.19 7.92
C GLY A 261 -6.61 -13.26 9.01
N VAL A 262 -5.42 -13.84 9.16
CA VAL A 262 -5.10 -14.83 10.19
C VAL A 262 -3.73 -14.49 10.77
N ALA A 263 -3.65 -14.41 12.10
CA ALA A 263 -2.43 -14.11 12.82
C ALA A 263 -1.25 -15.00 12.39
N GLY A 264 -0.18 -14.36 11.93
CA GLY A 264 1.05 -15.01 11.45
C GLY A 264 0.94 -15.83 10.17
N GLN A 265 -0.20 -15.77 9.47
CA GLN A 265 -0.45 -16.61 8.30
C GLN A 265 -0.92 -15.83 7.08
N SER A 266 -1.87 -14.90 7.24
CA SER A 266 -2.44 -14.18 6.10
C SER A 266 -2.87 -12.77 6.45
N SER A 267 -2.69 -11.89 5.48
CA SER A 267 -2.96 -10.45 5.56
C SER A 267 -4.42 -10.12 5.25
N SER A 268 -4.90 -8.95 5.64
CA SER A 268 -6.29 -8.55 5.36
C SER A 268 -6.52 -8.26 3.88
N VAL A 269 -5.57 -7.58 3.24
CA VAL A 269 -5.60 -7.25 1.82
C VAL A 269 -4.29 -7.66 1.16
N VAL A 270 -4.37 -8.29 0.00
CA VAL A 270 -3.21 -8.71 -0.80
C VAL A 270 -3.40 -8.26 -2.23
N ILE A 271 -2.42 -7.57 -2.81
CA ILE A 271 -2.39 -7.11 -4.21
C ILE A 271 -1.15 -7.67 -4.90
N ASN A 272 -1.33 -8.54 -5.87
CA ASN A 272 -0.29 -9.24 -6.62
C ASN A 272 -0.57 -9.20 -8.13
N SER A 273 0.36 -9.73 -8.92
CA SER A 273 0.12 -10.10 -10.33
C SER A 273 0.43 -11.59 -10.50
N ALA A 274 -0.60 -12.44 -10.51
CA ALA A 274 -0.45 -13.90 -10.65
C ALA A 274 -0.38 -14.35 -12.10
N ASP A 275 0.35 -15.45 -12.35
CA ASP A 275 0.20 -16.20 -13.59
C ASP A 275 -1.10 -17.03 -13.53
N LEU A 276 -1.90 -16.96 -14.58
CA LEU A 276 -2.80 -18.02 -14.98
C LEU A 276 -1.91 -19.00 -15.72
N GLU A 277 -1.87 -20.24 -15.24
CA GLU A 277 -1.15 -21.32 -15.91
C GLU A 277 -1.57 -21.35 -17.38
N GLY A 278 -0.59 -21.21 -18.30
CA GLY A 278 -0.82 -21.30 -19.74
C GLY A 278 -1.08 -19.98 -20.48
N GLU A 279 -1.19 -18.82 -19.81
CA GLU A 279 -1.40 -17.53 -20.48
C GLU A 279 -0.17 -16.61 -20.40
N SER A 280 0.62 -16.58 -21.48
CA SER A 280 1.74 -15.65 -21.68
C SER A 280 1.32 -14.24 -22.16
N ALA A 281 0.08 -13.84 -21.93
CA ALA A 281 -0.47 -12.60 -22.49
C ALA A 281 -0.06 -11.34 -21.71
N PRO A 282 0.17 -10.19 -22.38
CA PRO A 282 0.46 -8.91 -21.73
C PRO A 282 -0.67 -8.37 -20.84
N TYR A 283 -1.86 -8.98 -20.91
CA TYR A 283 -3.05 -8.66 -20.10
C TYR A 283 -3.09 -9.41 -18.75
N ALA A 284 -2.04 -10.18 -18.42
CA ALA A 284 -1.93 -11.04 -17.24
C ALA A 284 -1.62 -10.33 -15.92
N ARG A 285 -1.50 -8.99 -15.89
CA ARG A 285 -0.96 -8.25 -14.74
C ARG A 285 -2.04 -7.45 -14.02
N THR A 286 -1.81 -7.22 -12.73
CA THR A 286 -2.47 -6.12 -12.04
C THR A 286 -1.81 -4.82 -12.50
N ASN A 287 -2.55 -4.00 -13.23
CA ASN A 287 -2.06 -2.70 -13.67
C ASN A 287 -3.17 -1.63 -13.72
N THR A 288 -2.79 -0.35 -13.66
CA THR A 288 -3.73 0.77 -13.75
C THR A 288 -4.93 0.56 -12.80
N LEU A 289 -4.61 0.25 -11.54
CA LEU A 289 -5.59 0.01 -10.49
C LEU A 289 -5.67 1.25 -9.61
N ASP A 290 -6.81 1.92 -9.66
CA ASP A 290 -7.12 3.05 -8.79
C ASP A 290 -8.02 2.57 -7.64
N ILE A 291 -7.59 2.82 -6.41
CA ILE A 291 -8.37 2.56 -5.20
C ILE A 291 -8.56 3.89 -4.47
N MET A 292 -9.81 4.28 -4.22
CA MET A 292 -10.20 5.53 -3.58
C MET A 292 -10.98 5.22 -2.31
N GLY A 293 -10.45 5.58 -1.14
CA GLY A 293 -11.09 5.27 0.14
C GLY A 293 -11.04 3.78 0.47
N LEU A 294 -9.84 3.21 0.63
CA LEU A 294 -9.68 1.87 1.18
C LEU A 294 -9.55 1.95 2.70
N THR A 295 -10.50 1.38 3.43
CA THR A 295 -10.46 1.32 4.90
C THR A 295 -10.12 -0.11 5.34
N ILE A 296 -9.10 -0.27 6.19
CA ILE A 296 -8.72 -1.54 6.79
C ILE A 296 -8.67 -1.40 8.31
N GLU A 297 -9.48 -2.17 9.02
CA GLU A 297 -9.57 -2.12 10.48
C GLU A 297 -9.40 -3.52 11.10
N GLN A 298 -8.85 -3.56 12.31
CA GLN A 298 -8.77 -4.79 13.12
C GLN A 298 -8.11 -5.97 12.37
N ASN A 299 -7.13 -5.68 11.51
CA ASN A 299 -6.36 -6.68 10.78
C ASN A 299 -5.63 -7.63 11.73
N ARG A 300 -5.65 -8.94 11.48
CA ARG A 300 -5.00 -9.93 12.37
C ARG A 300 -3.52 -10.16 12.07
N HIS A 301 -3.01 -9.59 10.98
CA HIS A 301 -1.61 -9.69 10.51
C HIS A 301 -1.21 -8.36 9.84
N THR A 302 -0.46 -8.35 8.74
CA THR A 302 -0.32 -7.20 7.84
C THR A 302 -1.71 -6.74 7.36
N ALA A 303 -1.97 -5.45 7.39
CA ALA A 303 -3.21 -4.90 6.86
C ALA A 303 -3.23 -4.96 5.33
N LEU A 304 -2.13 -4.55 4.69
CA LEU A 304 -2.01 -4.47 3.24
C LEU A 304 -0.66 -5.02 2.75
N GLU A 305 -0.69 -6.03 1.89
CA GLU A 305 0.47 -6.56 1.19
C GLU A 305 0.39 -6.26 -0.30
N ILE A 306 1.47 -5.76 -0.88
CA ILE A 306 1.55 -5.44 -2.31
C ILE A 306 2.82 -6.03 -2.90
N GLY A 307 2.69 -6.99 -3.82
CA GLY A 307 3.83 -7.62 -4.48
C GLY A 307 4.76 -8.40 -3.55
N VAL A 308 4.26 -8.80 -2.37
CA VAL A 308 4.96 -9.61 -1.37
C VAL A 308 4.56 -11.07 -1.59
N ASP A 309 5.01 -11.71 -2.65
CA ASP A 309 4.81 -13.15 -2.80
C ASP A 309 6.13 -13.89 -2.57
N ALA A 310 6.24 -14.56 -1.42
CA ALA A 310 7.40 -15.36 -1.04
C ALA A 310 7.52 -16.66 -1.85
N SER A 311 6.44 -17.12 -2.50
CA SER A 311 6.40 -18.37 -3.26
C SER A 311 6.77 -18.19 -4.74
N ARG A 312 6.73 -16.97 -5.25
CA ARG A 312 7.05 -16.67 -6.64
C ARG A 312 8.53 -16.28 -6.73
N ASN A 313 9.29 -17.00 -7.54
CA ASN A 313 10.54 -16.50 -8.09
C ASN A 313 10.19 -15.32 -9.02
N VAL A 314 9.86 -14.15 -8.47
CA VAL A 314 9.55 -12.89 -9.20
C VAL A 314 10.80 -12.30 -9.87
N ALA A 315 11.75 -13.16 -10.24
CA ALA A 315 12.90 -12.83 -11.07
C ALA A 315 12.47 -12.34 -12.45
N ALA A 316 11.28 -12.72 -12.92
CA ALA A 316 10.69 -12.16 -14.12
C ALA A 316 10.05 -10.80 -13.80
N ARG A 317 10.63 -9.73 -14.37
CA ARG A 317 10.12 -8.36 -14.43
C ARG A 317 8.60 -8.28 -14.69
N ASP A 318 8.07 -9.25 -15.42
CA ASP A 318 6.75 -9.24 -16.04
C ASP A 318 5.58 -9.56 -15.09
N GLN A 319 5.83 -9.69 -13.79
CA GLN A 319 4.85 -10.15 -12.80
C GLN A 319 4.73 -9.23 -11.57
N ALA A 320 5.20 -7.99 -11.68
CA ALA A 320 4.99 -6.98 -10.64
C ALA A 320 3.65 -6.24 -10.87
N PRO A 321 2.90 -5.87 -9.82
CA PRO A 321 1.85 -4.87 -9.95
C PRO A 321 2.41 -3.53 -10.45
N GLU A 322 1.70 -2.90 -11.39
CA GLU A 322 2.18 -1.69 -12.09
C GLU A 322 1.13 -0.56 -12.05
N TYR A 323 1.56 0.69 -11.91
CA TYR A 323 0.67 1.86 -11.96
C TYR A 323 -0.51 1.79 -10.97
N LEU A 324 -0.21 1.44 -9.72
CA LEU A 324 -1.21 1.44 -8.65
C LEU A 324 -1.32 2.84 -8.03
N ARG A 325 -2.55 3.30 -7.79
CA ARG A 325 -2.80 4.50 -6.99
C ARG A 325 -3.83 4.19 -5.91
N ILE A 326 -3.48 4.49 -4.67
CA ILE A 326 -4.37 4.34 -3.51
C ILE A 326 -4.52 5.72 -2.88
N THR A 327 -5.72 6.30 -3.00
CA THR A 327 -6.08 7.60 -2.44
C THR A 327 -6.94 7.38 -1.20
N ASP A 328 -6.74 8.18 -0.16
CA ASP A 328 -7.48 8.13 1.10
C ASP A 328 -7.43 6.73 1.74
N LEU A 329 -6.24 6.12 1.77
CA LEU A 329 -6.00 4.88 2.49
C LEU A 329 -6.20 5.13 3.99
N HIS A 330 -7.10 4.39 4.64
CA HIS A 330 -7.31 4.44 6.08
C HIS A 330 -6.98 3.08 6.68
N ILE A 331 -5.98 2.99 7.54
CA ILE A 331 -5.65 1.76 8.27
C ILE A 331 -5.61 2.05 9.76
N GLU A 332 -6.38 1.27 10.52
CA GLU A 332 -6.32 1.23 11.98
C GLU A 332 -6.01 -0.19 12.46
N SER A 333 -4.73 -0.44 12.69
CA SER A 333 -4.21 -1.68 13.26
C SER A 333 -3.94 -1.52 14.75
N ALA A 334 -4.95 -1.07 15.51
CA ALA A 334 -4.82 -0.95 16.96
C ALA A 334 -4.54 -2.33 17.58
N SER A 335 -3.49 -2.48 18.38
CA SER A 335 -3.36 -3.63 19.26
C SER A 335 -4.43 -3.50 20.34
N ALA A 336 -5.66 -3.90 20.05
CA ALA A 336 -6.72 -3.88 21.05
C ALA A 336 -6.23 -4.71 22.25
N SER A 337 -6.16 -4.06 23.42
CA SER A 337 -5.48 -4.49 24.65
C SER A 337 -6.02 -5.77 25.31
N SER A 338 -6.86 -6.53 24.63
CA SER A 338 -7.42 -7.81 25.08
C SER A 338 -7.26 -8.97 24.09
N GLU A 339 -7.06 -8.70 22.79
CA GLU A 339 -6.88 -9.74 21.78
C GLU A 339 -5.39 -9.87 21.46
N LYS A 340 -4.70 -10.83 22.11
CA LYS A 340 -3.26 -11.15 21.91
C LYS A 340 -2.92 -11.70 20.50
N GLU A 341 -3.77 -11.50 19.51
CA GLU A 341 -3.60 -12.06 18.16
C GLU A 341 -2.66 -11.23 17.26
N PHE A 342 -2.23 -10.04 17.70
CA PHE A 342 -1.37 -9.17 16.90
C PHE A 342 0.12 -9.53 17.06
N LEU A 343 0.80 -9.75 15.93
CA LEU A 343 2.23 -10.04 15.92
C LEU A 343 3.05 -8.74 16.05
N PRO A 344 3.93 -8.60 17.06
CA PRO A 344 4.67 -7.36 17.33
C PRO A 344 5.70 -6.97 16.27
N ASN A 345 5.97 -7.83 15.27
CA ASN A 345 7.07 -7.67 14.31
C ASN A 345 6.61 -7.66 12.84
N VAL A 346 5.31 -7.58 12.58
CA VAL A 346 4.76 -7.58 11.22
C VAL A 346 4.44 -6.16 10.80
N PRO A 347 4.94 -5.66 9.66
CA PRO A 347 4.63 -4.32 9.21
C PRO A 347 3.13 -4.15 8.96
N VAL A 348 2.60 -2.94 9.10
CA VAL A 348 1.17 -2.69 8.80
C VAL A 348 0.92 -2.77 7.29
N VAL A 349 1.81 -2.18 6.51
CA VAL A 349 1.85 -2.25 5.05
C VAL A 349 3.18 -2.85 4.63
N ALA A 350 3.13 -4.02 3.97
CA ALA A 350 4.31 -4.65 3.39
C ALA A 350 4.30 -4.48 1.88
N ILE A 351 5.40 -3.98 1.33
CA ILE A 351 5.57 -3.72 -0.09
C ILE A 351 6.77 -4.52 -0.56
N GLY A 352 6.52 -5.44 -1.48
CA GLY A 352 7.56 -6.19 -2.15
C GLY A 352 7.86 -5.55 -3.50
N VAL A 353 7.68 -6.34 -4.54
CA VAL A 353 8.01 -5.95 -5.90
C VAL A 353 6.87 -5.16 -6.54
N VAL A 354 7.12 -3.90 -6.90
CA VAL A 354 6.17 -3.05 -7.64
C VAL A 354 6.90 -2.23 -8.71
N THR A 355 6.23 -1.97 -9.83
CA THR A 355 6.74 -1.05 -10.87
C THR A 355 6.41 0.40 -10.52
N SER A 356 5.17 0.67 -10.09
CA SER A 356 4.76 1.99 -9.63
C SER A 356 3.60 1.86 -8.65
N LEU A 357 3.77 2.44 -7.47
CA LEU A 357 2.75 2.51 -6.42
C LEU A 357 2.74 3.93 -5.84
N THR A 358 1.57 4.55 -5.82
CA THR A 358 1.38 5.87 -5.21
C THR A 358 0.31 5.81 -4.12
N PHE A 359 0.67 6.19 -2.90
CA PHE A 359 -0.28 6.52 -1.85
C PHE A 359 -0.53 8.03 -1.85
N VAL A 360 -1.80 8.44 -1.86
CA VAL A 360 -2.22 9.84 -1.78
C VAL A 360 -3.09 10.00 -0.54
N ASP A 361 -2.68 10.91 0.34
CA ASP A 361 -3.28 11.22 1.65
C ASP A 361 -3.57 9.99 2.54
N PRO A 362 -2.59 9.07 2.75
CA PRO A 362 -2.85 7.90 3.58
C PRO A 362 -2.92 8.27 5.08
N PHE A 363 -3.91 7.76 5.79
CA PHE A 363 -3.93 7.66 7.25
C PHE A 363 -3.58 6.23 7.67
N ILE A 364 -2.40 6.00 8.22
CA ILE A 364 -1.95 4.68 8.70
C ILE A 364 -1.63 4.78 10.18
N TYR A 365 -2.37 4.00 10.97
CA TYR A 365 -2.18 3.86 12.42
C TYR A 365 -1.93 2.40 12.78
N GLY A 366 -0.92 2.11 13.60
CA GLY A 366 -0.63 0.74 14.00
C GLY A 366 0.47 0.54 15.05
N GLY A 367 0.76 -0.74 15.31
CA GLY A 367 1.54 -1.22 16.44
C GLY A 367 3.08 -1.07 16.33
N PRO A 368 3.86 -1.79 17.17
CA PRO A 368 5.28 -1.51 17.41
C PRO A 368 6.23 -1.78 16.21
N ALA A 369 5.73 -2.45 15.17
CA ALA A 369 6.44 -2.68 13.92
C ALA A 369 6.40 -1.43 13.00
N PRO A 370 7.22 -1.39 11.93
CA PRO A 370 7.11 -0.34 10.91
C PRO A 370 5.70 -0.30 10.31
N LEU A 371 5.17 0.91 10.11
CA LEU A 371 3.89 1.08 9.44
C LEU A 371 4.01 0.75 7.96
N ILE A 372 5.10 1.17 7.31
CA ILE A 372 5.42 0.81 5.93
C ILE A 372 6.77 0.12 5.91
N ARG A 373 6.84 -1.07 5.31
CA ARG A 373 8.10 -1.75 5.00
C ARG A 373 8.19 -2.05 3.51
N GLN A 374 9.27 -1.60 2.87
CA GLN A 374 9.61 -1.99 1.50
C GLN A 374 10.77 -2.97 1.48
N GLU A 375 10.52 -4.17 0.96
CA GLU A 375 11.51 -5.24 0.85
C GLU A 375 11.29 -6.07 -0.41
N GLU A 376 12.07 -5.78 -1.45
CA GLU A 376 12.13 -6.60 -2.66
C GLU A 376 12.98 -7.87 -2.43
N PRO A 377 12.51 -9.06 -2.86
CA PRO A 377 13.21 -10.33 -2.65
C PRO A 377 14.50 -10.46 -3.48
N THR A 378 14.54 -9.85 -4.66
CA THR A 378 15.71 -9.85 -5.55
C THR A 378 16.01 -8.44 -6.02
N THR A 379 17.28 -8.18 -6.32
CA THR A 379 17.69 -6.84 -6.71
C THR A 379 17.52 -6.64 -8.22
N ARG A 380 16.85 -5.55 -8.58
CA ARG A 380 16.57 -5.20 -9.99
C ARG A 380 17.56 -4.14 -10.48
N PRO A 381 17.91 -4.11 -11.78
CA PRO A 381 18.74 -3.05 -12.34
C PRO A 381 18.07 -1.68 -12.16
N ASN A 382 18.89 -0.64 -12.03
CA ASN A 382 18.50 0.72 -11.65
C ASN A 382 17.37 1.29 -12.52
N ARG A 383 16.25 1.64 -11.90
CA ARG A 383 15.07 2.20 -12.57
C ARG A 383 14.35 3.21 -11.68
N SER A 384 13.72 4.19 -12.30
CA SER A 384 12.82 5.17 -11.65
C SER A 384 11.44 4.59 -11.28
N GLU A 385 11.38 3.27 -11.04
CA GLU A 385 10.19 2.48 -10.69
C GLU A 385 10.19 2.27 -9.17
N GLY A 386 9.04 2.44 -8.51
CA GLY A 386 8.92 2.17 -7.07
C GLY A 386 7.76 2.88 -6.39
N VAL A 387 7.97 3.30 -5.14
CA VAL A 387 6.90 3.73 -4.23
C VAL A 387 6.92 5.24 -4.03
N THR A 388 5.76 5.89 -4.07
CA THR A 388 5.59 7.30 -3.71
C THR A 388 4.48 7.45 -2.67
N VAL A 389 4.70 8.28 -1.65
CA VAL A 389 3.73 8.64 -0.62
C VAL A 389 3.57 10.17 -0.63
N ILE A 390 2.34 10.66 -0.77
CA ILE A 390 2.03 12.09 -0.88
C ILE A 390 0.97 12.45 0.17
N GLY A 391 1.25 13.40 1.06
CA GLY A 391 0.31 13.84 2.09
C GLY A 391 0.08 12.83 3.21
N GLY A 392 -1.02 12.96 3.94
CA GLY A 392 -1.44 11.97 4.92
C GLY A 392 -0.73 12.04 6.28
N THR A 393 -0.95 10.98 7.05
CA THR A 393 -0.43 10.80 8.41
C THR A 393 -0.03 9.35 8.63
N LEU A 394 1.22 9.15 9.05
CA LEU A 394 1.71 7.89 9.59
C LEU A 394 1.86 8.05 11.10
N ARG A 395 1.09 7.31 11.88
CA ARG A 395 1.01 7.45 13.33
C ARG A 395 1.27 6.12 14.02
N GLY A 396 2.39 5.99 14.72
CA GLY A 396 2.64 4.80 15.54
C GLY A 396 1.78 4.76 16.80
N GLN A 397 1.91 3.70 17.60
CA GLN A 397 1.14 3.53 18.83
C GLN A 397 1.69 4.33 20.03
N TYR A 398 0.82 4.63 20.99
CA TYR A 398 1.20 5.28 22.25
C TYR A 398 2.08 4.36 23.13
N PRO A 399 2.93 4.92 24.02
CA PRO A 399 3.90 4.14 24.80
C PRO A 399 3.36 3.07 25.73
N ALA A 400 2.09 3.14 26.14
CA ALA A 400 1.49 2.14 27.02
C ALA A 400 1.39 0.75 26.36
N ASP A 401 1.27 0.70 25.03
CA ASP A 401 0.98 -0.53 24.27
C ASP A 401 2.19 -1.02 23.43
N GLY A 402 3.32 -0.31 23.53
CA GLY A 402 4.52 -0.52 22.73
C GLY A 402 4.66 0.53 21.62
N VAL A 403 5.73 1.33 21.67
CA VAL A 403 5.96 2.39 20.68
C VAL A 403 6.54 1.81 19.39
N SER A 404 5.99 2.20 18.25
CA SER A 404 6.62 1.97 16.95
C SER A 404 7.98 2.66 16.93
N LYS A 405 9.08 1.90 16.88
CA LYS A 405 10.42 2.50 16.86
C LYS A 405 10.63 3.30 15.57
N THR A 406 10.21 2.72 14.46
CA THR A 406 10.31 3.27 13.11
C THR A 406 8.94 3.21 12.47
N LEU A 407 8.58 4.20 11.66
CA LEU A 407 7.33 4.22 10.91
C LEU A 407 7.52 3.73 9.48
N VAL A 408 8.66 4.05 8.86
CA VAL A 408 9.00 3.63 7.49
C VAL A 408 10.35 2.91 7.50
N GLU A 409 10.36 1.65 7.09
CA GLU A 409 11.57 0.84 6.95
C GLU A 409 11.79 0.47 5.47
N LEU A 410 12.91 0.92 4.91
CA LEU A 410 13.32 0.64 3.53
C LEU A 410 14.46 -0.37 3.55
N VAL A 411 14.14 -1.65 3.33
CA VAL A 411 15.10 -2.77 3.47
C VAL A 411 15.85 -3.04 2.17
N ARG A 412 15.09 -3.23 1.09
CA ARG A 412 15.61 -3.51 -0.26
C ARG A 412 14.62 -2.98 -1.29
N GLY A 413 15.14 -2.25 -2.27
CA GLY A 413 14.35 -1.67 -3.36
C GLY A 413 15.14 -0.59 -4.10
N ASN A 414 14.57 -0.07 -5.18
CA ASN A 414 15.24 0.90 -6.05
C ASN A 414 14.78 2.34 -5.82
N TYR A 415 13.47 2.56 -5.61
CA TYR A 415 12.91 3.90 -5.50
C TYR A 415 11.86 4.00 -4.40
N PHE A 416 12.01 5.03 -3.56
CA PHE A 416 11.02 5.45 -2.59
C PHE A 416 10.99 6.98 -2.50
N LYS A 417 9.80 7.57 -2.49
CA LYS A 417 9.61 9.01 -2.33
C LYS A 417 8.49 9.31 -1.33
N MET A 418 8.73 10.27 -0.45
CA MET A 418 7.76 10.74 0.54
C MET A 418 7.67 12.27 0.52
N LEU A 419 6.45 12.79 0.37
CA LEU A 419 6.15 14.21 0.20
C LEU A 419 5.02 14.62 1.15
N GLY A 420 5.19 15.67 1.95
CA GLY A 420 4.08 16.27 2.72
C GLY A 420 3.44 15.37 3.79
N VAL A 421 4.12 14.29 4.20
CA VAL A 421 3.55 13.29 5.12
C VAL A 421 3.78 13.72 6.56
N ARG A 422 2.78 13.57 7.44
CA ARG A 422 2.95 13.78 8.88
C ARG A 422 3.42 12.51 9.57
N LEU A 423 4.57 12.54 10.23
CA LEU A 423 5.11 11.39 10.98
C LEU A 423 4.92 11.61 12.47
N LEU A 424 4.06 10.81 13.10
CA LEU A 424 3.66 10.98 14.49
C LEU A 424 3.92 9.72 15.31
N GLN A 425 4.19 9.91 16.60
CA GLN A 425 4.21 8.83 17.61
C GLN A 425 5.15 7.66 17.30
N TYR A 426 6.45 7.95 17.32
CA TYR A 426 7.52 6.95 17.17
C TYR A 426 8.50 6.99 18.36
N GLY A 427 9.39 5.99 18.44
CA GLY A 427 10.33 5.78 19.53
C GLY A 427 11.15 7.03 19.87
N PRO A 428 11.28 7.42 21.16
CA PRO A 428 11.96 8.67 21.58
C PRO A 428 13.39 8.78 21.07
N ASN A 429 14.07 7.64 20.90
CA ASN A 429 15.47 7.52 20.52
C ASN A 429 15.67 6.98 19.10
N ASP A 430 14.60 6.85 18.33
CA ASP A 430 14.60 6.15 17.05
C ASP A 430 14.23 7.11 15.90
N SER A 431 14.81 6.87 14.72
CA SER A 431 14.44 7.59 13.51
C SER A 431 13.11 7.07 12.97
N PRO A 432 12.16 7.96 12.62
CA PRO A 432 10.88 7.55 12.05
C PRO A 432 11.03 6.92 10.66
N VAL A 433 12.11 7.24 9.93
CA VAL A 433 12.47 6.63 8.66
C VAL A 433 13.85 5.97 8.77
N VAL A 434 13.94 4.70 8.38
CA VAL A 434 15.20 3.94 8.35
C VAL A 434 15.42 3.40 6.95
N ILE A 435 16.57 3.72 6.36
CA ILE A 435 17.04 3.17 5.09
C ILE A 435 18.14 2.17 5.41
N GLN A 436 17.88 0.89 5.18
CA GLN A 436 18.85 -0.18 5.46
C GLN A 436 19.93 -0.21 4.37
N GLN A 437 21.05 -0.85 4.70
CA GLN A 437 22.20 -0.99 3.79
C GLN A 437 21.85 -1.67 2.45
N GLY A 438 20.82 -2.53 2.44
CA GLY A 438 20.36 -3.23 1.24
C GLY A 438 19.51 -2.40 0.28
N PHE A 439 19.07 -1.21 0.68
CA PHE A 439 18.27 -0.33 -0.17
C PHE A 439 19.17 0.43 -1.16
N ARG A 440 18.75 0.56 -2.42
CA ARG A 440 19.59 1.12 -3.50
C ARG A 440 19.21 2.56 -3.87
N ASP A 441 19.03 2.81 -5.16
CA ASP A 441 19.30 4.04 -5.91
C ASP A 441 18.79 5.33 -5.28
N SER A 442 17.52 5.39 -4.88
CA SER A 442 16.89 6.65 -4.51
C SER A 442 15.83 6.45 -3.43
N ALA A 443 16.11 6.98 -2.24
CA ALA A 443 15.13 7.22 -1.20
C ALA A 443 15.07 8.73 -0.94
N LEU A 444 13.92 9.34 -1.21
CA LEU A 444 13.69 10.77 -1.08
C LEU A 444 12.62 11.02 -0.01
N VAL A 445 12.96 11.81 1.00
CA VAL A 445 12.00 12.36 1.96
C VAL A 445 12.06 13.87 1.84
N ASP A 446 10.99 14.45 1.31
CA ASP A 446 10.90 15.88 1.08
C ASP A 446 10.64 16.66 2.37
N SER A 447 11.04 17.92 2.36
CA SER A 447 10.94 18.84 3.49
C SER A 447 9.57 19.24 3.98
N THR A 448 8.57 19.09 3.12
CA THR A 448 7.18 19.27 3.49
C THR A 448 6.70 18.15 4.41
N THR A 449 7.45 17.05 4.54
CA THR A 449 7.20 16.00 5.53
C THR A 449 7.40 16.56 6.93
N GLU A 450 6.35 16.54 7.74
CA GLU A 450 6.39 17.01 9.12
C GLU A 450 7.11 15.99 10.00
N LEU A 451 8.29 16.39 10.47
CA LEU A 451 9.16 15.58 11.32
C LEU A 451 9.36 16.31 12.65
N PRO A 452 8.81 15.81 13.77
CA PRO A 452 9.13 16.34 15.08
C PRO A 452 10.63 16.23 15.34
N THR A 453 11.35 17.35 15.31
CA THR A 453 12.79 17.36 15.58
C THR A 453 13.02 16.99 17.04
N ARG A 454 13.72 15.87 17.28
CA ARG A 454 14.18 15.46 18.62
C ARG A 454 15.67 15.66 18.72
N LEU A 455 16.12 16.23 19.83
CA LEU A 455 17.55 16.51 20.04
C LEU A 455 18.36 15.20 19.98
N GLY A 456 19.37 15.14 19.13
CA GLY A 456 20.30 14.01 19.05
C GLY A 456 19.83 12.79 18.23
N VAL A 457 18.59 12.79 17.69
CA VAL A 457 18.08 11.70 16.85
C VAL A 457 17.88 12.23 15.43
N PRO A 458 18.56 11.67 14.41
CA PRO A 458 18.33 12.09 13.04
C PRO A 458 16.91 11.71 12.61
N PRO A 459 16.19 12.56 11.85
CA PRO A 459 14.86 12.22 11.34
C PRO A 459 14.88 11.04 10.36
N ILE A 460 16.03 10.78 9.73
CA ILE A 460 16.25 9.70 8.79
C ILE A 460 17.56 9.00 9.17
N ALA A 461 17.51 7.70 9.43
CA ALA A 461 18.69 6.88 9.61
C ALA A 461 19.03 6.17 8.29
N ASP A 462 19.96 6.74 7.53
CA ASP A 462 20.47 6.13 6.29
C ASP A 462 21.71 5.28 6.58
N ARG A 463 21.61 3.97 6.37
CA ARG A 463 22.65 2.97 6.66
C ARG A 463 23.39 2.51 5.41
N ARG A 464 23.15 3.12 4.25
CA ARG A 464 23.86 2.77 3.01
C ARG A 464 25.33 3.18 3.12
N GLY A 465 26.24 2.21 2.96
CA GLY A 465 27.70 2.40 3.14
C GLY A 465 28.39 3.23 2.05
N VAL A 466 27.68 3.52 0.97
CA VAL A 466 28.08 4.45 -0.10
C VAL A 466 26.91 5.42 -0.25
N LEU A 467 27.18 6.72 -0.19
CA LEU A 467 26.21 7.75 -0.58
C LEU A 467 25.94 7.60 -2.08
N VAL A 468 25.07 6.67 -2.47
CA VAL A 468 24.48 6.61 -3.81
C VAL A 468 23.57 7.84 -3.87
N SER A 469 24.10 8.92 -4.46
CA SER A 469 23.47 10.24 -4.68
C SER A 469 22.28 10.57 -3.76
N PRO A 470 22.49 11.33 -2.66
CA PRO A 470 21.39 11.75 -1.82
C PRO A 470 20.51 12.76 -2.57
N SER A 471 19.30 12.37 -2.94
CA SER A 471 18.29 13.32 -3.40
C SER A 471 17.80 14.15 -2.21
N LEU A 472 18.29 15.39 -2.15
CA LEU A 472 17.84 16.59 -1.42
C LEU A 472 16.95 16.40 -0.18
N GLN A 473 17.59 16.53 0.98
CA GLN A 473 17.00 17.03 2.21
C GLN A 473 16.64 18.51 2.04
N SER A 474 15.39 18.89 2.29
CA SER A 474 15.13 20.17 2.91
C SER A 474 14.62 19.88 4.32
N ILE A 475 15.29 20.44 5.31
CA ILE A 475 14.89 20.37 6.71
C ILE A 475 14.42 21.78 7.01
N HIS A 476 13.22 21.94 7.56
CA HIS A 476 12.77 23.23 8.07
C HIS A 476 13.85 23.76 9.04
N GLY A 477 14.51 24.84 8.63
CA GLY A 477 15.66 25.44 9.30
C GLY A 477 17.01 24.90 8.80
N LYS A 478 17.56 25.53 7.76
CA LYS A 478 18.89 25.31 7.14
C LYS A 478 18.99 24.09 6.21
N LEU A 479 18.66 24.33 4.95
CA LEU A 479 18.98 23.48 3.81
C LEU A 479 20.51 23.38 3.59
N ARG A 480 21.06 22.15 3.63
CA ARG A 480 22.36 21.81 3.04
C ARG A 480 22.11 20.93 1.82
N ALA A 481 22.34 21.49 0.63
CA ALA A 481 22.46 20.71 -0.60
C ALA A 481 23.93 20.29 -0.76
N MET A 482 24.21 18.99 -0.87
CA MET A 482 25.49 18.51 -1.39
C MET A 482 25.27 17.72 -2.68
N ASP A 483 26.02 18.19 -3.69
CA ASP A 483 26.53 17.55 -4.89
C ASP A 483 25.56 17.01 -5.97
N HIS A 484 25.66 17.68 -7.12
CA HIS A 484 25.19 17.35 -8.47
C HIS A 484 23.69 17.48 -8.78
N ILE A 485 23.23 18.73 -8.92
CA ILE A 485 22.17 19.04 -9.91
C ILE A 485 22.82 18.99 -11.30
N ILE A 486 22.62 17.90 -12.03
CA ILE A 486 22.75 17.90 -13.49
C ILE A 486 21.44 18.48 -14.03
N ALA A 487 21.37 19.80 -14.13
CA ALA A 487 20.38 20.46 -14.97
C ALA A 487 21.09 20.84 -16.27
N ALA A 488 20.43 20.55 -17.40
CA ALA A 488 20.76 21.07 -18.72
C ALA A 488 21.32 22.48 -18.58
N GLN A 489 22.58 22.70 -19.02
CA GLN A 489 23.22 23.99 -18.89
C GLN A 489 22.33 25.05 -19.54
N PRO A 490 21.73 25.98 -18.78
CA PRO A 490 21.31 27.23 -19.38
C PRO A 490 22.61 27.89 -19.86
N SER A 491 22.61 28.40 -21.08
CA SER A 491 23.67 29.26 -21.60
C SER A 491 23.77 30.52 -20.73
N GLY A 492 24.46 30.42 -19.59
CA GLY A 492 24.63 31.48 -18.62
C GLY A 492 25.85 32.32 -18.97
N VAL A 493 25.65 33.62 -19.08
CA VAL A 493 26.69 34.63 -19.35
C VAL A 493 27.63 34.73 -18.15
N VAL A 494 28.93 34.79 -18.43
CA VAL A 494 30.00 34.97 -17.43
C VAL A 494 30.06 36.45 -17.04
N VAL A 495 29.57 36.79 -15.85
CA VAL A 495 29.91 38.09 -15.25
C VAL A 495 31.32 37.96 -14.67
N ARG A 496 32.26 38.83 -15.04
CA ARG A 496 33.57 38.93 -14.38
C ARG A 496 33.60 40.27 -13.64
N PRO A 497 33.23 40.34 -12.35
CA PRO A 497 33.52 41.53 -11.58
C PRO A 497 35.03 41.76 -11.59
N ALA A 498 35.48 42.84 -12.23
CA ALA A 498 36.88 43.21 -12.26
C ALA A 498 37.23 43.88 -10.92
N GLY A 499 37.87 43.13 -10.02
CA GLY A 499 38.44 43.66 -8.79
C GLY A 499 37.77 43.18 -7.50
N ALA A 500 38.54 43.21 -6.41
CA ALA A 500 38.03 43.03 -5.06
C ALA A 500 37.19 44.26 -4.66
N ASN A 501 36.10 44.06 -3.91
CA ASN A 501 35.23 45.12 -3.38
C ASN A 501 34.43 45.92 -4.43
N VAL A 502 33.81 45.24 -5.40
CA VAL A 502 32.82 45.90 -6.26
C VAL A 502 31.60 46.31 -5.42
N THR A 503 31.42 47.62 -5.23
CA THR A 503 30.28 48.19 -4.49
C THR A 503 29.05 48.42 -5.37
N ASP A 504 29.22 48.43 -6.70
CA ASP A 504 28.14 48.66 -7.65
C ASP A 504 27.38 47.38 -7.99
N ARG A 505 26.06 47.48 -8.14
CA ARG A 505 25.21 46.36 -8.56
C ARG A 505 25.44 46.06 -10.04
N ILE A 506 25.87 44.84 -10.35
CA ILE A 506 26.04 44.37 -11.73
C ILE A 506 24.80 43.57 -12.14
N ALA A 507 24.19 43.93 -13.27
CA ALA A 507 23.08 43.15 -13.83
C ALA A 507 23.57 41.79 -14.34
N VAL A 508 22.89 40.71 -13.95
CA VAL A 508 23.19 39.36 -14.41
C VAL A 508 22.36 39.05 -15.67
N ASN A 509 22.93 39.35 -16.84
CA ASN A 509 22.24 39.13 -18.12
C ASN A 509 21.87 37.65 -18.32
N GLY A 510 20.59 37.38 -18.61
CA GLY A 510 20.06 36.03 -18.80
C GLY A 510 19.60 35.32 -17.52
N ALA A 511 19.77 35.94 -16.34
CA ALA A 511 19.13 35.50 -15.10
C ALA A 511 17.76 36.16 -14.93
N ASN A 512 16.94 35.58 -14.05
CA ASN A 512 15.71 36.18 -13.56
C ASN A 512 15.61 35.98 -12.03
N ASP A 513 14.51 36.43 -11.43
CA ASP A 513 14.33 36.32 -9.97
C ASP A 513 14.21 34.88 -9.47
N SER A 514 13.88 33.92 -10.36
CA SER A 514 13.71 32.52 -10.00
C SER A 514 14.94 31.64 -10.25
N ARG A 515 15.94 32.10 -11.02
CA ARG A 515 17.17 31.36 -11.30
C ARG A 515 18.28 32.19 -11.94
N GLY A 516 19.53 31.77 -11.76
CA GLY A 516 20.67 32.33 -12.46
C GLY A 516 21.97 31.56 -12.25
N LYS A 517 23.00 31.96 -13.00
CA LYS A 517 24.38 31.47 -12.86
C LYS A 517 25.31 32.67 -12.66
N ILE A 518 26.17 32.58 -11.67
CA ILE A 518 27.17 33.61 -11.35
C ILE A 518 28.54 32.97 -11.43
N ILE A 519 29.44 33.63 -12.12
CA ILE A 519 30.87 33.32 -12.11
C ILE A 519 31.56 34.55 -11.52
N PHE A 520 32.62 34.37 -10.75
CA PHE A 520 33.35 35.48 -10.15
C PHE A 520 34.79 35.07 -9.85
N VAL A 521 35.65 36.04 -9.56
CA VAL A 521 37.05 35.79 -9.17
C VAL A 521 37.25 36.21 -7.73
N THR A 522 37.83 35.34 -6.91
CA THR A 522 38.16 35.63 -5.52
C THR A 522 39.35 36.58 -5.42
N SER A 523 39.48 37.30 -4.29
CA SER A 523 40.63 38.18 -4.08
C SER A 523 41.95 37.40 -3.92
N GLY A 524 43.08 38.11 -3.88
CA GLY A 524 44.40 37.51 -3.63
C GLY A 524 44.58 36.97 -2.21
N SER A 525 43.68 37.28 -1.28
CA SER A 525 43.70 36.78 0.10
C SER A 525 42.26 36.62 0.59
N PRO A 526 41.52 35.63 0.07
CA PRO A 526 40.12 35.48 0.40
C PRO A 526 39.98 34.85 1.80
N ALA A 527 38.92 35.23 2.50
CA ALA A 527 38.58 34.69 3.81
C ALA A 527 37.32 33.82 3.71
N ALA A 528 37.12 32.92 4.67
CA ALA A 528 35.80 32.32 4.90
C ALA A 528 34.79 33.43 5.27
N GLY A 529 33.53 33.26 4.87
CA GLY A 529 32.48 34.26 5.08
C GLY A 529 31.78 34.69 3.79
N MET A 530 31.07 35.81 3.84
CA MET A 530 30.27 36.34 2.73
C MET A 530 31.17 36.69 1.53
N GLN A 531 30.87 36.15 0.36
CA GLN A 531 31.57 36.43 -0.90
C GLN A 531 30.73 37.22 -1.89
N LEU A 532 29.43 36.94 -1.95
CA LEU A 532 28.52 37.57 -2.92
C LEU A 532 27.21 38.00 -2.26
N LYS A 533 26.61 39.03 -2.85
CA LYS A 533 25.24 39.45 -2.58
C LYS A 533 24.50 39.55 -3.91
N ILE A 534 23.37 38.85 -4.02
CA ILE A 534 22.56 38.74 -5.24
C ILE A 534 21.21 39.40 -4.95
N TRP A 535 20.97 40.57 -5.53
CA TRP A 535 19.68 41.25 -5.41
C TRP A 535 18.69 40.68 -6.42
N LEU A 536 17.49 40.37 -5.95
CA LEU A 536 16.37 40.00 -6.82
C LEU A 536 15.72 41.29 -7.34
N SER A 537 15.25 41.28 -8.58
CA SER A 537 14.64 42.46 -9.21
C SER A 537 13.27 42.80 -8.61
N ARG A 538 12.58 41.82 -8.03
CA ARG A 538 11.35 41.99 -7.27
C ARG A 538 11.53 41.53 -5.82
N ARG A 539 10.84 42.24 -4.93
CA ARG A 539 10.66 41.82 -3.54
C ARG A 539 9.59 40.71 -3.48
N TYR A 540 9.81 39.69 -2.67
CA TYR A 540 8.80 38.67 -2.38
C TYR A 540 7.87 39.16 -1.27
N THR A 541 6.56 39.28 -1.57
CA THR A 541 5.58 39.87 -0.66
C THR A 541 4.83 38.85 0.21
N THR A 542 4.95 37.56 -0.11
CA THR A 542 4.23 36.44 0.54
C THR A 542 5.07 35.65 1.55
N GLY A 543 6.27 36.12 1.86
CA GLY A 543 7.23 35.45 2.74
C GLY A 543 8.65 35.49 2.15
N LEU A 544 9.64 35.04 2.95
CA LEU A 544 11.00 34.90 2.44
C LEU A 544 11.04 33.73 1.45
N PRO A 545 11.59 33.92 0.23
CA PRO A 545 11.69 32.84 -0.73
C PRO A 545 12.72 31.80 -0.27
N VAL A 546 12.52 30.57 -0.71
CA VAL A 546 13.50 29.48 -0.59
C VAL A 546 14.48 29.59 -1.75
N ALA A 547 15.76 29.82 -1.44
CA ALA A 547 16.83 29.75 -2.43
C ALA A 547 17.63 28.46 -2.28
N ILE A 548 17.97 27.84 -3.41
CA ILE A 548 18.86 26.69 -3.53
C ILE A 548 20.07 27.13 -4.35
N MET A 549 21.25 26.64 -3.97
CA MET A 549 22.50 26.95 -4.65
C MET A 549 23.31 25.69 -4.90
N ALA A 550 24.00 25.65 -6.04
CA ALA A 550 24.93 24.59 -6.39
C ALA A 550 26.23 25.19 -6.92
N ALA A 551 27.38 24.68 -6.46
CA ALA A 551 28.66 24.98 -7.06
C ALA A 551 28.70 24.44 -8.51
N THR A 552 29.32 25.19 -9.43
CA THR A 552 29.45 24.76 -10.83
C THR A 552 30.78 24.11 -11.16
N ASP A 553 31.72 24.11 -10.21
CA ASP A 553 33.04 23.52 -10.33
C ASP A 553 33.57 23.04 -8.96
N GLU A 554 34.59 22.18 -9.01
CA GLU A 554 35.19 21.54 -7.81
C GLU A 554 35.79 22.57 -6.84
N ARG A 555 36.33 23.68 -7.35
CA ARG A 555 36.95 24.73 -6.51
C ARG A 555 35.89 25.42 -5.67
N SER A 556 34.75 25.72 -6.29
CA SER A 556 33.57 26.29 -5.66
C SER A 556 32.95 25.34 -4.65
N ALA A 557 32.87 24.05 -4.97
CA ALA A 557 32.40 23.04 -4.04
C ALA A 557 33.33 22.89 -2.82
N ALA A 558 34.65 22.91 -3.03
CA ALA A 558 35.66 22.80 -1.97
C ALA A 558 35.57 23.94 -0.94
N ALA A 559 35.15 25.13 -1.35
CA ALA A 559 34.93 26.28 -0.46
C ALA A 559 33.67 26.14 0.43
N ARG A 560 32.86 25.09 0.21
CA ARG A 560 31.63 24.74 0.97
C ARG A 560 30.64 25.92 1.01
N PRO A 561 30.02 26.23 -0.14
CA PRO A 561 29.17 27.40 -0.25
C PRO A 561 27.83 27.15 0.43
N TYR A 562 27.34 28.16 1.15
CA TYR A 562 26.00 28.21 1.72
C TYR A 562 25.39 29.59 1.50
N LEU A 563 24.07 29.69 1.62
CA LEU A 563 23.37 30.95 1.37
C LEU A 563 22.50 31.37 2.55
N ILE A 564 22.24 32.67 2.63
CA ILE A 564 21.25 33.27 3.52
C ILE A 564 20.36 34.16 2.68
N VAL A 565 19.05 33.93 2.72
CA VAL A 565 18.07 34.83 2.11
C VAL A 565 17.74 35.93 3.11
N ARG A 566 17.77 37.18 2.65
CA ARG A 566 17.45 38.38 3.42
C ARG A 566 16.36 39.16 2.70
N ASP A 567 15.57 39.88 3.47
CA ASP A 567 14.61 40.84 2.97
C ASP A 567 14.66 42.08 3.87
N ASP A 568 14.43 43.24 3.27
CA ASP A 568 14.10 44.47 3.98
C ASP A 568 12.86 45.13 3.35
N ALA A 569 12.51 46.33 3.81
CA ALA A 569 11.34 47.05 3.29
C ALA A 569 11.40 47.31 1.78
N SER A 570 12.59 47.30 1.17
CA SER A 570 12.86 47.73 -0.20
C SER A 570 13.27 46.61 -1.15
N SER A 571 13.82 45.49 -0.66
CA SER A 571 14.37 44.44 -1.52
C SER A 571 14.54 43.09 -0.83
N THR A 572 14.51 42.03 -1.64
CA THR A 572 14.91 40.68 -1.26
C THR A 572 16.26 40.35 -1.92
N TRP A 573 17.21 39.77 -1.18
CA TRP A 573 18.51 39.38 -1.70
C TRP A 573 19.04 38.08 -1.09
N ILE A 574 20.01 37.48 -1.77
CA ILE A 574 20.71 36.26 -1.35
C ILE A 574 22.15 36.62 -1.02
N GLU A 575 22.60 36.32 0.19
CA GLU A 575 23.99 36.41 0.59
C GLU A 575 24.63 35.03 0.45
N VAL A 576 25.69 34.92 -0.36
CA VAL A 576 26.44 33.68 -0.52
C VAL A 576 27.69 33.75 0.34
N TYR A 577 27.84 32.75 1.20
CA TYR A 577 28.95 32.58 2.11
C TYR A 577 29.72 31.31 1.78
N PHE A 578 31.04 31.34 2.02
CA PHE A 578 31.88 30.16 1.97
C PHE A 578 32.32 29.77 3.39
N ALA A 579 32.15 28.51 3.75
CA ALA A 579 32.55 28.02 5.08
C ALA A 579 34.07 27.86 5.21
N LEU A 580 34.78 27.73 4.09
CA LEU A 580 36.24 27.70 4.01
C LEU A 580 36.73 28.84 3.12
N ALA A 581 37.93 29.35 3.40
CA ALA A 581 38.55 30.33 2.52
C ALA A 581 38.74 29.69 1.13
N PRO A 582 38.20 30.29 0.05
CA PRO A 582 38.39 29.76 -1.29
C PRO A 582 39.84 29.97 -1.74
N PRO A 583 40.30 29.34 -2.84
CA PRO A 583 41.64 29.61 -3.35
C PRO A 583 41.77 31.07 -3.79
N ALA A 584 42.95 31.67 -3.61
CA ALA A 584 43.23 33.05 -4.01
C ALA A 584 43.22 33.21 -5.54
N ASN A 585 42.69 34.35 -6.03
CA ASN A 585 42.59 34.67 -7.46
C ASN A 585 41.93 33.58 -8.32
N ALA A 586 41.04 32.78 -7.72
CA ALA A 586 40.40 31.67 -8.41
C ALA A 586 39.07 32.11 -9.02
N THR A 587 38.83 31.65 -10.25
CA THR A 587 37.48 31.70 -10.84
C THR A 587 36.61 30.67 -10.14
N MET A 588 35.47 31.14 -9.63
CA MET A 588 34.46 30.40 -8.90
C MET A 588 33.13 30.51 -9.66
N GLY A 589 32.28 29.51 -9.56
CA GLY A 589 30.99 29.50 -10.22
C GLY A 589 29.89 28.84 -9.39
N ILE A 590 28.71 29.45 -9.47
CA ILE A 590 27.54 29.12 -8.64
C ILE A 590 26.27 29.24 -9.47
N ASN A 591 25.42 28.22 -9.43
CA ASN A 591 24.04 28.29 -9.89
C ASN A 591 23.12 28.55 -8.69
N TYR A 592 22.05 29.31 -8.89
CA TYR A 592 21.00 29.48 -7.90
C TYR A 592 19.61 29.31 -8.52
N ILE A 593 18.67 28.82 -7.69
CA ILE A 593 17.24 28.74 -7.97
C ILE A 593 16.52 29.37 -6.78
N VAL A 594 15.48 30.17 -7.04
CA VAL A 594 14.65 30.81 -6.03
C VAL A 594 13.19 30.40 -6.27
N MET A 595 12.55 29.91 -5.23
CA MET A 595 11.14 29.54 -5.18
C MET A 595 10.50 30.42 -4.11
N GLY A 596 9.40 31.10 -4.40
CA GLY A 596 8.70 31.88 -3.38
C GLY A 596 7.24 32.04 -3.65
#